data_AF-A0A965TU67-F1
#
_entry.id   AF-A0A965TU67-F1
#
_cell.length_a   1.000
_cell.length_b   1.000
_cell.length_c   1.000
_cell.angle_alpha   90.00
_cell.angle_beta   90.00
_cell.angle_gamma   90.00
#
_symmetry.space_group_name_H-M   'P 1'
#
loop_
_entity.id
_entity.type
_entity.pdbx_description
1 polymer ?
#
loop_
_entity_poly.entity_id
_entity_poly.type
_entity_poly.pdbx_seq_one_letter_code
_entity_poly.pdbx_strand_id
1 'polypeptide(L)'
;MQRMTQATDNPDTYTVATSCVKVAGTTCHGPAIDRLARFENAYESLLARQDKIAADLEQLKSQGRSQTVSFKQLLAEKLLNQSILVLLRSYGLD
;
A
#
# COMPACT_ATOMS: atom_id res chain seq x y z
N MET A 1 -0.71 -1.96 17.18
CA MET A 1 -0.42 -0.65 16.56
C MET A 1 -1.24 0.42 17.26
N GLN A 2 -0.64 1.51 17.73
CA GLN A 2 -1.39 2.59 18.36
C GLN A 2 -2.08 3.44 17.30
N ARG A 3 -3.41 3.55 17.36
CA ARG A 3 -4.19 4.40 16.45
C ARG A 3 -3.99 5.87 16.83
N MET A 4 -3.65 6.72 15.86
CA MET A 4 -3.43 8.15 16.08
C MET A 4 -4.66 8.99 15.73
N THR A 5 -5.50 8.50 14.80
CA THR A 5 -6.69 9.19 14.32
C THR A 5 -7.96 8.76 15.04
N GLN A 6 -8.90 9.68 15.21
CA GLN A 6 -10.23 9.44 15.75
C GLN A 6 -11.29 9.82 14.70
N ALA A 7 -12.39 9.08 14.64
CA ALA A 7 -13.52 9.44 13.79
C ALA A 7 -14.20 10.70 14.34
N THR A 8 -14.71 11.53 13.44
CA THR A 8 -15.59 12.65 13.79
C THR A 8 -17.05 12.26 13.61
N ASP A 9 -17.97 13.17 13.93
CA ASP A 9 -19.40 13.00 13.65
C ASP A 9 -19.70 12.98 12.14
N ASN A 10 -18.78 13.52 11.32
CA ASN A 10 -18.88 13.45 9.87
C ASN A 10 -18.28 12.13 9.35
N PRO A 11 -19.03 11.37 8.53
CA PRO A 11 -18.50 10.21 7.83
C PRO A 11 -17.23 10.54 7.05
N ASP A 12 -16.29 9.60 7.01
CA ASP A 12 -15.01 9.68 6.29
C ASP A 12 -14.11 10.86 6.68
N THR A 13 -14.43 11.55 7.78
CA THR A 13 -13.60 12.63 8.33
C THR A 13 -12.98 12.19 9.65
N TYR A 14 -11.67 12.35 9.74
CA TYR A 14 -10.88 11.93 10.90
C TYR A 14 -10.08 13.11 11.47
N THR A 15 -9.90 13.10 12.79
CA THR A 15 -9.06 14.05 13.51
C THR A 15 -7.84 13.37 14.10
N VAL A 16 -6.82 14.17 14.39
CA VAL A 16 -5.61 13.75 15.09
C VAL A 16 -5.24 14.83 16.10
N ALA A 17 -4.58 14.46 17.20
CA ALA A 17 -4.11 15.44 18.16
C ALA A 17 -3.20 16.48 17.49
N THR A 18 -3.37 17.76 17.85
CA THR A 18 -2.54 18.87 17.32
C THR A 18 -1.06 18.71 17.63
N SER A 19 -0.70 17.94 18.67
CA SER A 19 0.69 17.58 18.96
C SER A 19 1.33 16.67 17.90
N CYS A 20 0.53 16.00 17.07
CA CYS A 20 0.99 15.08 16.03
C CYS A 20 1.11 15.71 14.64
N VAL A 21 0.63 16.95 14.45
CA VAL A 21 0.71 17.69 13.19
C VAL A 21 1.09 19.14 13.48
N LYS A 22 2.20 19.58 12.91
CA LYS A 22 2.70 20.96 13.00
C LYS A 22 2.63 21.61 11.63
N VAL A 23 2.03 22.79 11.58
CA VAL A 23 1.98 23.60 10.36
C VAL A 23 3.27 24.40 10.25
N ALA A 24 3.89 24.38 9.07
CA ALA A 24 5.08 25.14 8.70
C ALA A 24 4.81 25.88 7.38
N GLY A 25 4.25 27.09 7.48
CA GLY A 25 3.83 27.85 6.29
C GLY A 25 2.70 27.13 5.54
N THR A 26 2.99 26.67 4.32
CA THR A 26 2.04 25.93 3.47
C THR A 26 2.15 24.40 3.61
N THR A 27 3.03 23.90 4.47
CA THR A 27 3.24 22.45 4.64
C THR A 27 2.92 22.02 6.07
N CYS A 28 2.69 20.72 6.23
CA CYS A 28 2.50 20.08 7.54
C CYS A 28 3.59 19.03 7.75
N HIS A 29 4.05 18.90 8.98
CA HIS A 29 5.01 17.85 9.38
C HIS A 29 4.63 17.28 10.75
N GLY A 30 5.22 16.16 11.12
CA GLY A 30 4.98 15.52 12.41
C GLY A 30 4.59 14.05 12.26
N PRO A 31 4.46 13.33 13.38
CA PRO A 31 4.38 11.87 13.37
C PRO A 31 3.15 11.32 12.62
N ALA A 32 2.05 12.09 12.52
CA ALA A 32 0.90 11.66 11.73
C ALA A 32 1.18 11.75 10.22
N ILE A 33 1.86 12.82 9.79
CA ILE A 33 2.26 13.03 8.39
C ILE A 33 3.31 11.99 7.98
N ASP A 34 4.33 11.77 8.80
CA ASP A 34 5.39 10.79 8.53
C ASP A 34 4.82 9.38 8.37
N ARG A 35 3.80 9.06 9.17
CA ARG A 35 3.13 7.76 9.13
C ARG A 35 2.26 7.61 7.89
N LEU A 36 1.54 8.67 7.49
CA LEU A 36 0.80 8.69 6.24
C LEU A 36 1.75 8.44 5.05
N ALA A 37 2.87 9.17 4.99
CA ALA A 37 3.88 8.99 3.95
C ALA A 37 4.44 7.55 3.90
N ARG A 38 4.65 6.89 5.04
CA ARG A 38 5.07 5.48 5.06
C ARG A 38 4.00 4.53 4.52
N PHE A 39 2.72 4.80 4.76
CA PHE A 39 1.63 4.02 4.16
C PHE A 39 1.54 4.24 2.65
N GLU A 40 1.67 5.49 2.19
CA GLU A 40 1.69 5.85 0.77
C GLU A 40 2.87 5.16 0.05
N ASN A 41 4.09 5.27 0.60
CA ASN A 41 5.27 4.59 0.06
C ASN A 41 5.10 3.06 0.00
N ALA A 42 4.44 2.46 1.00
CA ALA A 42 4.17 1.02 1.02
C ALA A 42 3.13 0.63 -0.05
N TYR A 43 2.10 1.45 -0.25
CA TYR A 43 1.10 1.26 -1.31
C TYR A 43 1.74 1.37 -2.70
N GLU A 44 2.54 2.41 -2.95
CA GLU A 44 3.28 2.58 -4.20
C GLU A 44 4.23 1.41 -4.47
N SER A 45 4.94 0.94 -3.43
CA SER A 45 5.82 -0.22 -3.53
C SER A 45 5.06 -1.50 -3.88
N LEU A 46 3.85 -1.67 -3.33
CA LEU A 46 2.98 -2.81 -3.61
C LEU A 46 2.51 -2.81 -5.06
N LEU A 47 2.09 -1.65 -5.59
CA LEU A 47 1.71 -1.47 -6.99
C LEU A 47 2.88 -1.77 -7.92
N ALA A 48 4.05 -1.15 -7.68
CA ALA A 48 5.25 -1.38 -8.48
C ALA A 48 5.69 -2.87 -8.46
N ARG A 49 5.56 -3.53 -7.29
CA ARG A 49 5.86 -4.96 -7.17
C ARG A 49 4.86 -5.82 -7.95
N GLN A 50 3.57 -5.48 -7.94
CA GLN A 50 2.54 -6.16 -8.71
C GLN A 50 2.85 -6.14 -10.21
N ASP A 51 3.22 -4.97 -10.74
CA ASP A 51 3.56 -4.80 -12.16
C ASP A 51 4.83 -5.56 -12.53
N LYS A 52 5.87 -5.47 -11.69
CA LYS A 52 7.11 -6.21 -11.90
C LYS A 52 6.88 -7.72 -11.92
N ILE A 53 6.11 -8.26 -10.97
CA ILE A 53 5.80 -9.69 -10.94
C ILE A 53 5.05 -10.11 -12.21
N ALA A 54 4.12 -9.29 -12.71
CA ALA A 54 3.42 -9.59 -13.95
C ALA A 54 4.38 -9.71 -15.14
N ALA A 55 5.34 -8.80 -15.26
CA ALA A 55 6.38 -8.86 -16.29
C ALA A 55 7.30 -10.09 -16.13
N ASP A 56 7.77 -10.38 -14.90
CA ASP A 56 8.63 -11.53 -14.62
C ASP A 56 7.93 -12.86 -14.94
N LEU A 57 6.64 -12.99 -14.62
CA LEU A 57 5.84 -14.17 -14.95
C LEU A 57 5.70 -14.36 -16.46
N GLU A 58 5.49 -13.28 -17.21
CA GLU A 58 5.37 -13.35 -18.67
C GLU A 58 6.70 -13.73 -19.33
N GLN A 59 7.81 -13.19 -18.82
CA GLN A 59 9.14 -13.61 -19.23
C GLN A 59 9.36 -15.11 -18.99
N LEU A 60 9.03 -15.62 -17.80
CA LEU A 60 9.16 -17.06 -17.50
C LEU A 60 8.28 -17.94 -18.39
N LYS A 61 7.06 -17.50 -18.74
CA LYS A 61 6.21 -18.22 -19.70
C LYS A 61 6.83 -18.29 -21.08
N SER A 62 7.38 -17.18 -21.58
CA SER A 62 8.04 -17.13 -22.90
C SER A 62 9.24 -18.09 -22.99
N GLN A 63 9.87 -18.38 -21.84
CA GLN A 63 10.97 -19.34 -21.70
C GLN A 63 10.50 -20.79 -21.45
N GLY A 64 9.20 -21.07 -21.41
CA GLY A 64 8.65 -22.39 -21.08
C GLY A 64 8.79 -22.80 -19.62
N ARG A 65 9.05 -21.86 -18.70
CA ARG A 65 9.38 -22.11 -17.28
C ARG A 65 8.18 -21.98 -16.32
N SER A 66 6.97 -22.18 -16.81
CA SER A 66 5.72 -22.03 -16.05
C SER A 66 5.50 -23.06 -14.93
N GLN A 67 6.21 -24.19 -14.95
CA GLN A 67 6.09 -25.25 -13.93
C GLN A 67 7.13 -25.13 -12.80
N THR A 68 8.03 -24.14 -12.88
CA THR A 68 9.13 -23.98 -11.92
C THR A 68 8.64 -23.50 -10.56
N VAL A 69 9.42 -23.79 -9.51
CA VAL A 69 9.17 -23.27 -8.15
C VAL A 69 9.14 -21.74 -8.15
N SER A 70 10.06 -21.10 -8.87
CA SER A 70 10.11 -19.63 -9.00
C SER A 70 8.83 -19.05 -9.61
N PHE A 71 8.29 -19.68 -10.66
CA PHE A 71 7.02 -19.25 -11.24
C PHE A 71 5.86 -19.37 -10.24
N LYS A 72 5.77 -20.50 -9.53
CA LYS A 72 4.72 -20.72 -8.52
C LYS A 72 4.82 -19.73 -7.36
N GLN A 73 6.04 -19.40 -6.91
CA GLN A 73 6.28 -18.38 -5.87
C GLN A 73 5.84 -16.99 -6.33
N LEU A 74 6.25 -16.56 -7.53
CA LEU A 74 5.84 -15.27 -8.10
C LEU A 74 4.32 -15.19 -8.30
N LEU A 75 3.69 -16.28 -8.75
CA LEU A 75 2.23 -16.33 -8.90
C LEU A 75 1.52 -16.20 -7.54
N ALA A 76 2.00 -16.91 -6.51
CA ALA A 76 1.45 -16.80 -5.17
C ALA A 76 1.61 -15.39 -4.60
N GLU A 77 2.78 -14.76 -4.78
CA GLU A 77 3.03 -13.38 -4.37
C GLU A 77 2.08 -12.40 -5.09
N LYS A 78 1.87 -12.56 -6.40
CA LYS A 78 0.93 -11.75 -7.19
C LYS A 78 -0.51 -11.82 -6.63
N LEU A 79 -0.97 -13.02 -6.29
CA LEU A 79 -2.31 -13.23 -5.75
C LEU A 79 -2.45 -12.60 -4.35
N LEU A 80 -1.41 -12.71 -3.52
CA LEU A 80 -1.38 -12.09 -2.20
C LEU A 80 -1.41 -10.56 -2.31
N ASN A 81 -0.56 -9.97 -3.17
CA ASN A 81 -0.55 -8.54 -3.42
C ASN A 81 -1.90 -8.04 -3.93
N GLN A 82 -2.52 -8.77 -4.87
CA GLN A 82 -3.86 -8.44 -5.36
C GLN A 82 -4.91 -8.48 -4.25
N SER A 83 -4.82 -9.45 -3.32
CA SER A 83 -5.73 -9.56 -2.19
C SER A 83 -5.57 -8.37 -1.22
N ILE A 84 -4.33 -7.92 -0.98
CA ILE A 84 -4.06 -6.72 -0.18
C ILE A 84 -4.63 -5.48 -0.88
N LEU A 85 -4.41 -5.31 -2.18
CA LEU A 85 -4.95 -4.17 -2.94
C LEU A 85 -6.49 -4.13 -2.91
N VAL A 86 -7.16 -5.28 -3.01
CA VAL A 86 -8.61 -5.37 -2.86
C VAL A 86 -9.07 -4.94 -1.46
N LEU A 87 -8.34 -5.35 -0.42
CA LEU A 87 -8.62 -4.90 0.95
C LEU A 87 -8.43 -3.39 1.10
N LEU A 88 -7.36 -2.81 0.56
CA LEU A 88 -7.12 -1.37 0.64
C LEU A 88 -8.24 -0.57 -0.06
N ARG A 89 -8.66 -1.02 -1.25
CA ARG A 89 -9.79 -0.42 -1.97
C ARG A 89 -11.10 -0.45 -1.19
N SER A 90 -11.36 -1.49 -0.40
CA SER A 90 -12.58 -1.55 0.42
C SER A 90 -12.60 -0.52 1.56
N TYR A 91 -11.43 0.04 1.90
CA TYR A 91 -11.30 1.19 2.80
C TYR A 91 -11.21 2.54 2.06
N GLY A 92 -11.46 2.57 0.75
CA GLY A 92 -11.36 3.78 -0.07
C GLY A 92 -9.93 4.21 -0.37
N LEU A 93 -8.95 3.31 -0.21
CA LEU A 93 -7.56 3.53 -0.61
C LEU A 93 -7.37 2.92 -2.00
N ASP A 94 -7.59 3.72 -3.05
CA ASP A 94 -7.42 3.37 -4.47
C ASP A 94 -6.66 4.48 -5.21
#